data_AF-A0A975RAA9-F1
#
_entry.id   AF-A0A975RAA9-F1
#
_cell.length_a   1.000
_cell.length_b   1.000
_cell.length_c   1.000
_cell.angle_alpha   90.00
_cell.angle_beta   90.00
_cell.angle_gamma   90.00
#
_symmetry.space_group_name_H-M   'P 1'
#
loop_
_entity.id
_entity.type
_entity.pdbx_description
1 polymer ?
#
loop_
_entity_poly.entity_id
_entity_poly.type
_entity_poly.pdbx_seq_one_letter_code
_entity_poly.pdbx_strand_id
1 'polypeptide(L)' 'MSEVDLKVLEKEVKKTKRLASEQAMALHDLIEDRLPDAYGELMGIAQATFDACQAWDEANKKFQAASSGSV' A
#
# COMPACT_ATOMS: atom_id res chain seq x y z
N MET A 1 21.14 13.53 1.97
CA MET A 1 19.71 13.72 2.30
C MET A 1 19.63 14.33 3.69
N SER A 2 18.66 15.22 3.95
CA SER A 2 18.48 15.76 5.30
C SER A 2 17.65 14.82 6.18
N GLU A 3 17.80 14.93 7.51
CA GLU A 3 16.94 14.20 8.46
C GLU A 3 15.44 14.54 8.27
N VAL A 4 15.15 15.74 7.78
CA VAL A 4 13.78 16.19 7.48
C VAL A 4 13.23 15.39 6.29
N ASP A 5 14.02 15.18 5.24
CA ASP A 5 13.61 14.40 4.07
C ASP A 5 13.38 12.91 4.42
N LEU A 6 14.23 12.36 5.28
CA LEU A 6 14.10 10.97 5.72
C LEU A 6 12.81 10.75 6.54
N LYS A 7 12.47 11.68 7.44
CA LYS A 7 11.21 11.66 8.21
C LYS A 7 9.98 11.80 7.32
N VAL A 8 10.05 12.54 6.22
CA VAL A 8 8.95 12.64 5.25
C VAL A 8 8.73 11.30 4.55
N LEU A 9 9.79 10.67 4.07
CA LEU A 9 9.72 9.34 3.44
C LEU A 9 9.19 8.28 4.41
N GLU A 10 9.62 8.28 5.67
CA GLU A 10 9.12 7.36 6.68
C GLU A 10 7.60 7.52 6.91
N LYS A 11 7.12 8.77 6.95
CA LYS A 11 5.67 9.07 7.06
C LYS A 11 4.90 8.60 5.83
N GLU A 12 5.48 8.77 4.64
CA GLU A 12 4.88 8.29 3.39
C GLU A 12 4.71 6.77 3.41
N VAL A 13 5.74 6.01 3.83
CA VAL A 13 5.67 4.55 3.99
C VAL A 13 4.56 4.15 4.97
N LYS A 14 4.44 4.81 6.12
CA LYS A 14 3.39 4.50 7.10
C LYS A 14 2.00 4.78 6.54
N LYS A 15 1.84 5.89 5.82
CA LYS A 15 0.57 6.27 5.18
C LYS A 15 0.17 5.25 4.12
N THR A 16 1.05 4.93 3.19
CA THR A 16 0.76 3.98 2.09
C THR A 16 0.54 2.56 2.61
N LYS A 17 1.27 2.15 3.65
CA LYS A 17 1.05 0.84 4.31
C LYS A 17 -0.36 0.73 4.87
N ARG A 18 -0.86 1.77 5.55
CA ARG A 18 -2.22 1.79 6.09
C ARG A 18 -3.25 1.61 4.98
N LEU A 19 -3.10 2.36 3.88
CA LEU A 19 -4.00 2.29 2.72
C LEU A 19 -3.96 0.90 2.06
N ALA A 20 -2.78 0.30 1.92
CA ALA A 20 -2.65 -1.06 1.40
C ALA A 20 -3.36 -2.09 2.30
N SER A 21 -3.24 -1.96 3.62
CA SER A 21 -3.97 -2.83 4.56
C SER A 21 -5.49 -2.65 4.51
N GLU A 22 -5.97 -1.41 4.36
CA GLU A 22 -7.41 -1.14 4.18
C GLU A 22 -7.95 -1.77 2.90
N GLN A 23 -7.23 -1.67 1.78
CA GLN A 23 -7.62 -2.31 0.53
C GLN A 23 -7.50 -3.84 0.57
N ALA A 24 -6.56 -4.39 1.35
CA ALA A 24 -6.46 -5.83 1.55
C ALA A 24 -7.68 -6.37 2.32
N MET A 25 -8.17 -5.65 3.33
CA MET A 25 -9.41 -6.00 4.02
C MET A 25 -10.62 -5.91 3.09
N ALA A 26 -10.71 -4.88 2.24
CA ALA A 26 -11.81 -4.78 1.27
C ALA A 26 -11.84 -5.97 0.29
N LEU A 27 -10.68 -6.45 -0.15
CA LEU A 27 -10.57 -7.65 -0.99
C LEU A 27 -10.93 -8.93 -0.24
N HIS A 28 -10.50 -9.05 1.02
CA HIS A 28 -10.89 -10.15 1.91
C HIS A 28 -12.41 -10.23 2.05
N ASP A 29 -13.06 -9.12 2.40
CA ASP A 29 -14.51 -9.08 2.62
C ASP A 29 -15.29 -9.40 1.33
N LEU A 30 -14.78 -8.99 0.16
CA LEU A 30 -15.36 -9.41 -1.11
C LEU A 30 -15.33 -10.93 -1.26
N ILE A 31 -14.17 -11.54 -1.04
CA ILE A 31 -13.93 -12.98 -1.26
C ILE A 31 -14.70 -13.83 -0.24
N GLU A 32 -14.70 -13.44 1.03
CA GLU A 32 -15.31 -14.24 2.10
C GLU A 32 -16.83 -14.10 2.18
N ASP A 33 -17.36 -12.89 1.99
CA ASP A 33 -18.77 -12.62 2.33
C ASP A 33 -19.69 -12.37 1.13
N ARG A 34 -19.13 -11.96 -0.02
CA ARG A 34 -19.94 -11.34 -1.09
C ARG A 34 -19.95 -12.11 -2.40
N LEU A 35 -19.01 -13.03 -2.61
CA LEU A 35 -19.02 -13.91 -3.78
C LEU A 35 -20.00 -15.09 -3.58
N PRO A 36 -20.68 -15.56 -4.65
CA PRO A 36 -20.51 -15.17 -6.06
C PRO A 36 -21.33 -13.93 -6.49
N ASP A 37 -22.26 -13.45 -5.67
CA ASP A 37 -23.24 -12.43 -6.06
C ASP A 37 -22.59 -11.09 -6.48
N ALA A 38 -21.46 -10.71 -5.86
CA ALA A 38 -20.72 -9.48 -6.16
C ALA A 38 -19.53 -9.68 -7.14
N TYR A 39 -19.53 -10.71 -7.98
CA TYR A 39 -18.38 -11.01 -8.87
C TYR A 39 -17.96 -9.83 -9.78
N GLY A 40 -18.90 -8.95 -10.15
CA GLY A 40 -18.63 -7.78 -10.98
C GLY A 40 -17.69 -6.75 -10.34
N GLU A 41 -17.50 -6.80 -9.01
CA GLU A 41 -16.61 -5.89 -8.28
C GLU A 41 -15.18 -6.42 -8.17
N LEU A 42 -14.96 -7.70 -8.51
CA LEU A 42 -13.68 -8.38 -8.30
C LEU A 42 -12.51 -7.66 -8.95
N MET A 43 -12.64 -7.30 -10.23
CA MET A 43 -11.55 -6.63 -10.94
C MET A 43 -11.27 -5.23 -10.39
N GLY A 44 -12.30 -4.49 -9.98
CA GLY A 44 -12.16 -3.15 -9.42
C GLY A 44 -11.47 -3.17 -8.06
N ILE A 45 -11.93 -4.02 -7.15
CA ILE A 45 -11.35 -4.15 -5.80
C ILE A 45 -9.93 -4.73 -5.90
N ALA A 46 -9.70 -5.76 -6.71
CA ALA A 46 -8.37 -6.33 -6.90
C ALA A 46 -7.37 -5.31 -7.46
N GLN A 47 -7.78 -4.48 -8.44
CA GLN A 47 -6.91 -3.42 -8.98
C GLN A 47 -6.59 -2.38 -7.90
N ALA A 48 -7.58 -1.92 -7.13
CA ALA A 48 -7.36 -0.97 -6.05
C ALA A 48 -6.41 -1.51 -4.96
N THR A 49 -6.54 -2.80 -4.62
CA THR A 49 -5.60 -3.48 -3.70
C THR A 49 -4.20 -3.54 -4.28
N PHE A 50 -4.06 -3.89 -5.57
CA PHE A 50 -2.78 -3.93 -6.25
C PHE A 50 -2.09 -2.55 -6.24
N ASP A 51 -2.82 -1.51 -6.66
CA ASP A 51 -2.29 -0.13 -6.75
C ASP A 51 -1.84 0.38 -5.38
N ALA A 52 -2.61 0.09 -4.32
CA ALA A 52 -2.25 0.48 -2.96
C ALA A 52 -0.99 -0.26 -2.46
N CYS A 53 -0.87 -1.56 -2.76
CA CYS A 53 0.32 -2.34 -2.44
C CYS A 53 1.55 -1.84 -3.20
N GLN A 54 1.39 -1.52 -4.49
CA GLN A 54 2.46 -0.97 -5.32
C GLN A 54 2.92 0.40 -4.80
N ALA A 55 1.99 1.30 -4.46
CA ALA A 55 2.33 2.60 -3.88
C ALA A 55 3.09 2.47 -2.56
N TRP A 56 2.76 1.48 -1.73
CA TRP A 56 3.53 1.18 -0.52
C TRP A 56 4.94 0.68 -0.84
N ASP A 57 5.08 -0.26 -1.76
CA ASP A 57 6.38 -0.80 -2.16
C ASP A 57 7.30 0.30 -2.74
N GLU A 58 6.77 1.19 -3.58
CA GLU A 58 7.52 2.33 -4.10
C GLU A 58 7.99 3.30 -3.01
N ALA A 59 7.10 3.66 -2.08
CA ALA A 59 7.46 4.50 -0.93
C ALA A 59 8.53 3.82 -0.06
N ASN A 60 8.38 2.51 0.17
CA ASN A 60 9.31 1.74 0.97
C ASN A 60 10.69 1.66 0.29
N LYS A 61 10.75 1.39 -1.01
CA LYS A 61 12.02 1.39 -1.78
C LYS A 61 12.73 2.75 -1.70
N LYS A 62 11.99 3.86 -1.85
CA LYS A 62 12.54 5.22 -1.71
C LYS A 62 13.12 5.44 -0.31
N PHE A 63 12.38 5.07 0.74
CA PHE A 63 12.84 5.17 2.12
C PHE A 63 14.06 4.28 2.41
N GLN A 64 14.09 3.04 1.92
CA GLN A 64 15.21 2.14 2.12
C GLN A 64 16.48 2.66 1.42
N ALA A 65 16.39 3.07 0.16
CA ALA A 65 17.54 3.65 -0.56
C ALA A 65 18.11 4.88 0.16
N ALA A 66 17.23 5.74 0.67
CA ALA A 66 17.54 6.91 1.47
C ALA A 66 18.22 6.58 2.82
N SER A 67 17.68 5.62 3.56
CA SER A 67 18.19 5.21 4.87
C SER A 67 19.52 4.44 4.79
N SER A 68 19.71 3.68 3.70
CA SER A 68 20.93 2.87 3.47
C SER A 68 22.13 3.73 3.05
N GLY A 69 21.89 4.85 2.36
CA GLY A 69 22.93 5.80 1.92
C GLY A 69 23.36 6.81 2.98
N SER A 70 22.94 6.63 4.23
CA SER A 70 23.29 7.49 5.38
C SER A 70 24.35 6.86 6.29
N VAL A 71 25.07 5.84 5.81
CA VAL A 71 26.26 5.24 6.44
C VAL A 71 27.52 5.78 5.78
#